data_AF-A0A383D9Z0-F1
#
_entry.id   AF-A0A383D9Z0-F1
#
_cell.length_a   1.000
_cell.length_b   1.000
_cell.length_c   1.000
_cell.angle_alpha   90.00
_cell.angle_beta   90.00
_cell.angle_gamma   90.00
#
_symmetry.space_group_name_H-M   'P 1'
#
loop_
_entity.id
_entity.type
_entity.pdbx_description
1 polymer ?
#
loop_
_entity_poly.entity_id
_entity_poly.type
_entity_poly.pdbx_seq_one_letter_code
_entity_poly.pdbx_strand_id
1 'polypeptide(L)'
;MKKQLLFFYTIVLIGKLLFSASQVSPNTFLFCLKSEMQPFKISLNRVNPSVGVAELDDFFHVHNIINIEPWIKSASDIDRDGNIFLNRIYRVYLDDNKVLSRDQIIITIQSFPFILYAEPEYIRKPYYTPNDPKYYNQCSMQAVKADLAWDYWDIPNEMPGDKKILLASVDTGVDYTHPDLIANIWVNQGEIPSWAIVAPEVNINGDDYVSAIEINNFMVSQG
;
A
#
# COMPACT_ATOMS: atom_id res chain seq x y z
N MET A 1 75.11 -6.17 -0.21
CA MET A 1 73.91 -5.47 -0.73
C MET A 1 72.75 -6.45 -0.75
N LYS A 2 71.90 -6.47 0.29
CA LYS A 2 70.76 -7.38 0.42
C LYS A 2 69.54 -6.74 -0.26
N LYS A 3 69.02 -7.35 -1.35
CA LYS A 3 67.76 -6.98 -1.99
C LYS A 3 66.60 -7.47 -1.12
N GLN A 4 65.78 -6.56 -0.60
CA GLN A 4 64.51 -6.94 0.04
C GLN A 4 63.45 -7.12 -1.05
N LEU A 5 62.84 -8.30 -1.06
CA LEU A 5 61.69 -8.66 -1.90
C LEU A 5 60.43 -8.14 -1.21
N LEU A 6 59.77 -7.11 -1.76
CA LEU A 6 58.44 -6.69 -1.31
C LEU A 6 57.40 -7.66 -1.87
N PHE A 7 56.79 -8.46 -0.99
CA PHE A 7 55.58 -9.22 -1.28
C PHE A 7 54.37 -8.28 -1.16
N PHE A 8 53.73 -7.96 -2.29
CA PHE A 8 52.42 -7.33 -2.30
C PHE A 8 51.35 -8.39 -1.96
N TYR A 9 50.81 -8.34 -0.75
CA TYR A 9 49.59 -9.06 -0.39
C TYR A 9 48.39 -8.29 -0.95
N THR A 10 47.83 -8.75 -2.06
CA THR A 10 46.51 -8.33 -2.52
C THR A 10 45.46 -9.05 -1.68
N ILE A 11 44.92 -8.34 -0.69
CA ILE A 11 43.72 -8.74 0.05
C ILE A 11 42.54 -8.56 -0.91
N VAL A 12 42.05 -9.66 -1.49
CA VAL A 12 40.77 -9.68 -2.20
C VAL A 12 39.68 -9.75 -1.13
N LEU A 13 39.22 -8.58 -0.68
CA LEU A 13 38.05 -8.44 0.18
C LEU A 13 36.82 -8.73 -0.70
N ILE A 14 36.34 -9.98 -0.69
CA ILE A 14 35.04 -10.33 -1.27
C ILE A 14 33.99 -9.68 -0.34
N GLY A 15 33.67 -8.42 -0.62
CA GLY A 15 32.50 -7.77 -0.06
C GLY A 15 31.29 -8.56 -0.49
N LYS A 16 30.73 -9.35 0.43
CA LYS A 16 29.34 -9.77 0.33
C LYS A 16 28.51 -8.50 0.41
N LEU A 17 28.24 -7.89 -0.75
CA LEU A 17 27.13 -6.97 -0.90
C LEU A 17 25.88 -7.76 -0.50
N LEU A 18 25.41 -7.53 0.72
CA LEU A 18 24.10 -7.92 1.19
C LEU A 18 23.09 -7.08 0.39
N PHE A 19 22.85 -7.45 -0.86
CA PHE A 19 21.61 -7.06 -1.51
C PHE A 19 20.51 -7.82 -0.77
N SER A 20 19.75 -7.11 0.07
CA SER A 20 18.49 -7.63 0.58
C SER A 20 17.58 -7.83 -0.64
N ALA A 21 17.53 -9.05 -1.17
CA ALA A 21 16.59 -9.38 -2.22
C ALA A 21 15.18 -9.11 -1.67
N SER A 22 14.40 -8.33 -2.41
CA SER A 22 13.01 -8.04 -2.01
C SER A 22 12.27 -9.36 -1.89
N GLN A 23 11.76 -9.65 -0.69
CA GLN A 23 11.05 -10.90 -0.43
C GLN A 23 9.71 -10.87 -1.15
N VAL A 24 9.39 -11.93 -1.88
CA VAL A 24 8.13 -12.08 -2.61
C VAL A 24 7.28 -13.17 -1.99
N SER A 25 5.96 -13.03 -2.07
CA SER A 25 5.01 -14.06 -1.63
C SER A 25 5.14 -15.30 -2.51
N PRO A 26 5.24 -16.52 -1.93
CA PRO A 26 5.32 -17.75 -2.73
C PRO A 26 4.00 -18.11 -3.42
N ASN A 27 2.87 -17.64 -2.89
CA ASN A 27 1.53 -18.10 -3.26
C ASN A 27 0.61 -16.98 -3.74
N THR A 28 1.11 -15.76 -3.86
CA THR A 28 0.31 -14.67 -4.41
C THR A 28 1.07 -13.92 -5.49
N PHE A 29 0.32 -13.44 -6.47
CA PHE A 29 0.81 -12.60 -7.54
C PHE A 29 -0.27 -11.59 -7.93
N LEU A 30 0.15 -10.53 -8.60
CA LEU A 30 -0.73 -9.49 -9.11
C LEU A 30 -0.78 -9.56 -10.64
N PHE A 31 -1.92 -9.25 -11.23
CA PHE A 31 -1.99 -8.92 -12.66
C PHE A 31 -2.87 -7.70 -12.89
N CYS A 32 -2.61 -6.98 -13.98
CA CYS A 32 -3.34 -5.79 -14.38
C CYS A 32 -3.98 -5.99 -15.74
N LEU A 33 -5.23 -5.57 -15.91
CA LEU A 33 -5.91 -5.55 -17.20
C LEU A 33 -5.50 -4.33 -18.03
N LYS A 34 -5.60 -4.45 -19.35
CA LYS A 34 -5.41 -3.30 -20.25
C LYS A 34 -6.51 -2.24 -20.06
N SER A 35 -6.21 -1.00 -20.43
CA SER A 35 -7.06 0.18 -20.27
C SER A 35 -8.40 0.12 -21.01
N GLU A 36 -8.55 -0.75 -22.00
CA GLU A 36 -9.79 -0.99 -22.74
C GLU A 36 -10.74 -1.95 -22.03
N MET A 37 -10.24 -2.72 -21.05
CA MET A 37 -11.03 -3.71 -20.33
C MET A 37 -11.81 -3.07 -19.18
N GLN A 38 -13.02 -3.56 -18.95
CA GLN A 38 -13.79 -3.23 -17.75
C GLN A 38 -13.34 -4.09 -16.56
N PRO A 39 -13.48 -3.60 -15.31
CA PRO A 39 -13.26 -4.43 -14.13
C PRO A 39 -14.13 -5.70 -14.15
N PHE A 40 -13.57 -6.81 -13.70
CA PHE A 40 -14.25 -8.10 -13.63
C PHE A 40 -15.33 -8.11 -12.57
N LYS A 41 -16.40 -8.88 -12.84
CA LYS A 41 -17.37 -9.30 -11.83
C LYS A 41 -16.95 -10.65 -11.29
N ILE A 42 -16.33 -10.64 -10.11
CA ILE A 42 -15.84 -11.86 -9.48
C ILE A 42 -17.01 -12.61 -8.84
N SER A 43 -17.17 -13.88 -9.20
CA SER A 43 -18.07 -14.83 -8.55
C SER A 43 -17.26 -15.92 -7.87
N LEU A 44 -17.45 -16.08 -6.56
CA LEU A 44 -16.84 -17.16 -5.80
C LEU A 44 -17.77 -18.38 -5.83
N ASN A 45 -17.48 -19.32 -6.73
CA ASN A 45 -18.17 -20.61 -6.76
C ASN A 45 -17.53 -21.56 -5.73
N ARG A 46 -18.23 -22.64 -5.34
CA ARG A 46 -17.78 -23.59 -4.31
C ARG A 46 -16.46 -24.31 -4.61
N VAL A 47 -15.88 -24.16 -5.81
CA VAL A 47 -14.72 -24.94 -6.27
C VAL A 47 -13.57 -24.04 -6.74
N ASN A 48 -13.80 -23.11 -7.67
CA ASN A 48 -12.81 -22.13 -8.13
C ASN A 48 -13.48 -20.75 -8.31
N PRO A 49 -12.71 -19.65 -8.22
CA PRO A 49 -13.22 -18.33 -8.61
C PRO A 49 -13.53 -18.27 -10.10
N SER A 50 -14.49 -17.43 -10.48
CA SER A 50 -14.80 -17.10 -11.87
C SER A 50 -14.89 -15.59 -12.04
N VAL A 51 -14.45 -15.09 -13.20
CA VAL A 51 -14.51 -13.68 -13.59
C VAL A 51 -15.40 -13.43 -14.81
N GLY A 52 -16.03 -14.49 -15.33
CA GLY A 52 -16.90 -14.41 -16.50
C GLY A 52 -16.17 -14.32 -17.84
N VAL A 53 -14.88 -14.70 -17.87
CA VAL A 53 -14.05 -14.81 -19.07
C VAL A 53 -13.62 -16.26 -19.20
N ALA A 54 -14.14 -16.97 -20.20
CA ALA A 54 -14.00 -18.43 -20.32
C ALA A 54 -12.54 -18.88 -20.29
N GLU A 55 -11.67 -18.22 -21.04
CA GLU A 55 -10.25 -18.57 -21.12
C GLU A 55 -9.52 -18.36 -19.79
N LEU A 56 -9.94 -17.37 -18.99
CA LEU A 56 -9.35 -17.09 -17.69
C LEU A 56 -9.93 -18.01 -16.59
N ASP A 57 -11.22 -18.35 -16.67
CA ASP A 57 -11.87 -19.32 -15.80
C ASP A 57 -11.28 -20.72 -15.99
N ASP A 58 -11.01 -21.13 -17.24
CA ASP A 58 -10.31 -22.36 -17.57
C ASP A 58 -8.88 -22.36 -17.00
N PHE A 59 -8.17 -21.24 -17.15
CA PHE A 59 -6.86 -21.05 -16.55
C PHE A 59 -6.91 -21.19 -15.01
N PHE A 60 -7.91 -20.59 -14.35
CA PHE A 60 -8.08 -20.70 -12.90
C PHE A 60 -8.31 -22.14 -12.46
N HIS A 61 -9.09 -22.90 -13.22
CA HIS A 61 -9.34 -24.31 -12.95
C HIS A 61 -8.06 -25.16 -13.13
N VAL A 62 -7.38 -25.01 -14.27
CA VAL A 62 -6.15 -25.77 -14.61
C VAL A 62 -5.03 -25.54 -13.60
N HIS A 63 -4.88 -24.31 -13.09
CA HIS A 63 -3.83 -23.96 -12.14
C HIS A 63 -4.28 -24.02 -10.67
N ASN A 64 -5.48 -24.52 -10.39
CA ASN A 64 -6.06 -24.63 -9.06
C ASN A 64 -5.95 -23.31 -8.27
N ILE A 65 -6.40 -22.22 -8.89
CA ILE A 65 -6.45 -20.92 -8.24
C ILE A 65 -7.53 -20.97 -7.15
N ILE A 66 -7.14 -20.60 -5.93
CA ILE A 66 -7.99 -20.67 -4.75
C ILE A 66 -8.89 -19.45 -4.66
N ASN A 67 -8.36 -18.27 -4.95
CA ASN A 67 -9.09 -17.02 -4.81
C ASN A 67 -8.52 -15.93 -5.73
N ILE A 68 -9.36 -14.95 -6.03
CA ILE A 68 -9.00 -13.71 -6.71
C ILE A 68 -9.81 -12.56 -6.10
N GLU A 69 -9.17 -11.42 -5.90
CA GLU A 69 -9.82 -10.19 -5.45
C GLU A 69 -9.23 -8.95 -6.12
N PRO A 70 -9.95 -7.83 -6.18
CA PRO A 70 -9.35 -6.55 -6.54
C PRO A 70 -8.23 -6.21 -5.54
N TRP A 71 -7.09 -5.75 -6.03
CA TRP A 71 -5.96 -5.40 -5.17
C TRP A 71 -6.28 -4.21 -4.26
N ILE A 72 -6.97 -3.20 -4.81
CA ILE A 72 -7.49 -2.04 -4.07
C ILE A 72 -9.00 -2.00 -4.25
N LYS A 73 -9.74 -2.34 -3.19
CA LYS A 73 -11.21 -2.56 -3.24
C LYS A 73 -12.01 -1.29 -3.54
N SER A 74 -11.53 -0.14 -3.09
CA SER A 74 -12.20 1.16 -3.27
C SER A 74 -11.71 1.95 -4.48
N ALA A 75 -10.82 1.38 -5.31
CA ALA A 75 -10.32 2.08 -6.49
C ALA A 75 -11.40 2.23 -7.56
N SER A 76 -11.39 3.37 -8.22
CA SER A 76 -12.31 3.78 -9.28
C SER A 76 -11.57 4.08 -10.59
N ASP A 77 -12.30 4.47 -11.64
CA ASP A 77 -11.67 4.78 -12.93
C ASP A 77 -10.85 6.09 -12.93
N ILE A 78 -11.00 6.94 -11.90
CA ILE A 78 -10.16 8.13 -11.73
C ILE A 78 -8.82 7.81 -11.07
N ASP A 79 -8.72 6.66 -10.39
CA ASP A 79 -7.52 6.21 -9.69
C ASP A 79 -6.57 5.52 -10.68
N ARG A 80 -5.90 6.31 -11.50
CA ARG A 80 -5.04 5.82 -12.59
C ARG A 80 -3.81 6.67 -12.82
N ASP A 81 -2.77 6.03 -13.36
CA ASP A 81 -1.63 6.69 -13.99
C ASP A 81 -1.52 6.24 -15.45
N GLY A 82 -1.75 7.17 -16.38
CA GLY A 82 -1.84 6.87 -17.81
C GLY A 82 -2.86 5.76 -18.11
N ASN A 83 -2.37 4.60 -18.57
CA ASN A 83 -3.18 3.43 -18.94
C ASN A 83 -3.28 2.39 -17.82
N ILE A 84 -2.70 2.66 -16.64
CA ILE A 84 -2.73 1.76 -15.49
C ILE A 84 -3.85 2.22 -14.55
N PHE A 85 -4.91 1.45 -14.46
CA PHE A 85 -6.05 1.73 -13.61
C PHE A 85 -5.97 0.85 -12.35
N LEU A 86 -6.01 1.46 -11.16
CA LEU A 86 -5.87 0.73 -9.90
C LEU A 86 -7.04 -0.24 -9.64
N ASN A 87 -8.22 0.06 -10.18
CA ASN A 87 -9.40 -0.81 -10.14
C ASN A 87 -9.34 -2.02 -11.08
N ARG A 88 -8.23 -2.19 -11.81
CA ARG A 88 -7.99 -3.29 -12.77
C ARG A 88 -6.78 -4.14 -12.39
N ILE A 89 -6.25 -3.94 -11.20
CA ILE A 89 -5.22 -4.78 -10.62
C ILE A 89 -5.89 -5.80 -9.70
N TYR A 90 -5.59 -7.08 -9.91
CA TYR A 90 -6.14 -8.18 -9.15
C TYR A 90 -5.04 -8.93 -8.43
N ARG A 91 -5.32 -9.31 -7.18
CA ARG A 91 -4.50 -10.27 -6.43
C ARG A 91 -5.07 -11.66 -6.61
N VAL A 92 -4.18 -12.60 -6.95
CA VAL A 92 -4.52 -14.01 -7.14
C VAL A 92 -3.83 -14.86 -6.07
N TYR A 93 -4.57 -15.82 -5.52
CA TYR A 93 -4.11 -16.75 -4.50
C TYR A 93 -3.94 -18.16 -5.09
N LEU A 94 -2.73 -18.68 -5.00
CA LEU A 94 -2.32 -20.00 -5.47
C LEU A 94 -2.42 -21.04 -4.35
N ASP A 95 -2.71 -22.28 -4.73
CA ASP A 95 -2.56 -23.43 -3.82
C ASP A 95 -1.09 -23.69 -3.48
N ASP A 96 -0.85 -24.14 -2.25
CA ASP A 96 0.46 -24.61 -1.80
C ASP A 96 0.92 -25.82 -2.61
N ASN A 97 -0.02 -26.69 -3.01
CA ASN A 97 0.18 -27.91 -3.79
C ASN A 97 0.20 -27.68 -5.30
N LYS A 98 0.36 -26.44 -5.76
CA LYS A 98 0.48 -26.09 -7.19
C LYS A 98 1.57 -26.92 -7.90
N VAL A 99 1.24 -27.39 -9.09
CA VAL A 99 2.15 -28.19 -9.93
C VAL A 99 3.23 -27.29 -10.56
N LEU A 100 2.86 -26.08 -10.98
CA LEU A 100 3.76 -25.10 -11.57
C LEU A 100 4.17 -24.04 -10.54
N SER A 101 5.36 -23.48 -10.71
CA SER A 101 5.80 -22.36 -9.87
C SER A 101 4.97 -21.10 -10.13
N ARG A 102 4.88 -20.21 -9.14
CA ARG A 102 4.22 -18.89 -9.29
C ARG A 102 4.72 -18.17 -10.54
N ASP A 103 6.03 -18.18 -10.80
CA ASP A 103 6.61 -17.46 -11.92
C ASP A 103 6.23 -18.06 -13.28
N GLN A 104 6.10 -19.40 -13.36
CA GLN A 104 5.58 -20.05 -14.58
C GLN A 104 4.10 -19.71 -14.81
N ILE A 105 3.31 -19.63 -13.74
CA ILE A 105 1.90 -19.21 -13.80
C ILE A 105 1.79 -17.75 -14.25
N ILE A 106 2.63 -16.85 -13.72
CA ILE A 106 2.72 -15.44 -14.14
C ILE A 106 3.05 -15.31 -15.64
N ILE A 107 4.04 -16.07 -16.14
CA ILE A 107 4.38 -16.06 -17.57
C ILE A 107 3.19 -16.51 -18.43
N THR A 108 2.45 -17.51 -17.95
CA THR A 108 1.30 -18.07 -18.69
C THR A 108 0.15 -17.07 -18.74
N ILE A 109 -0.27 -16.49 -17.61
CA ILE A 109 -1.38 -15.51 -17.59
C ILE A 109 -1.02 -14.24 -18.36
N GLN A 110 0.23 -13.80 -18.33
CA GLN A 110 0.67 -12.60 -19.07
C GLN A 110 0.53 -12.74 -20.60
N SER A 111 0.41 -13.97 -21.13
CA SER A 111 0.20 -14.21 -22.55
C SER A 111 -1.21 -13.85 -23.05
N PHE A 112 -2.19 -13.69 -22.15
CA PHE A 112 -3.55 -13.32 -22.55
C PHE A 112 -3.58 -11.90 -23.12
N PRO A 113 -4.28 -11.67 -24.25
CA PRO A 113 -4.22 -10.40 -24.98
C PRO A 113 -4.83 -9.22 -24.22
N PHE A 114 -5.65 -9.47 -23.20
CA PHE A 114 -6.30 -8.45 -22.36
C PHE A 114 -5.55 -8.16 -21.05
N ILE A 115 -4.46 -8.86 -20.78
CA ILE A 115 -3.57 -8.61 -19.63
C ILE A 115 -2.51 -7.59 -20.04
N LEU A 116 -2.32 -6.56 -19.22
CA LEU A 116 -1.29 -5.54 -19.39
C LEU A 116 0.05 -6.03 -18.83
N TYR A 117 0.05 -6.56 -17.61
CA TYR A 117 1.21 -7.17 -16.97
C TYR A 117 0.78 -8.15 -15.87
N ALA A 118 1.70 -9.01 -15.45
CA ALA A 118 1.59 -9.81 -14.24
C ALA A 118 2.93 -9.83 -13.51
N GLU A 119 2.91 -9.80 -12.18
CA GLU A 119 4.11 -9.68 -11.35
C GLU A 119 3.98 -10.40 -10.00
N PRO A 120 5.09 -10.77 -9.35
CA PRO A 120 5.06 -11.33 -8.00
C PRO A 120 4.54 -10.29 -7.00
N GLU A 121 3.80 -10.74 -5.98
CA GLU A 121 3.46 -9.84 -4.88
C GLU A 121 4.66 -9.71 -3.92
N TYR A 122 5.21 -8.50 -3.84
CA TYR A 122 6.31 -8.19 -2.93
C TYR A 122 5.83 -8.03 -1.49
N ILE A 123 6.51 -8.69 -0.55
CA ILE A 123 6.31 -8.54 0.88
C ILE A 123 7.03 -7.27 1.32
N ARG A 124 6.25 -6.21 1.54
CA ARG A 124 6.73 -4.96 2.12
C ARG A 124 6.95 -5.17 3.62
N LYS A 125 8.08 -4.69 4.13
CA LYS A 125 8.40 -4.68 5.55
C LYS A 125 8.72 -3.26 5.97
N PRO A 126 8.29 -2.82 7.16
CA PRO A 126 8.74 -1.56 7.68
C PRO A 126 10.27 -1.59 7.77
N TYR A 127 10.91 -0.59 7.18
CA TYR A 127 12.33 -0.40 7.40
C TYR A 127 12.48 0.28 8.75
N TYR A 128 12.72 -0.53 9.79
CA TYR A 128 12.68 -0.08 11.17
C TYR A 128 13.94 -0.47 11.93
N THR A 129 14.68 0.54 12.40
CA THR A 129 15.68 0.38 13.44
C THR A 129 15.46 1.50 14.47
N PRO A 130 14.66 1.30 15.53
CA PRO A 130 14.57 2.25 16.62
C PRO A 130 15.65 1.90 17.64
N ASN A 131 16.55 2.82 17.89
CA ASN A 131 17.43 2.71 19.03
C ASN A 131 17.81 4.12 19.43
N ASP A 132 16.84 4.84 19.99
CA ASP A 132 17.04 6.24 20.33
C ASP A 132 17.18 6.51 21.84
N PRO A 133 18.42 6.44 22.40
CA PRO A 133 18.73 6.92 23.75
C PRO A 133 18.70 8.45 23.93
N LYS A 134 18.63 9.25 22.84
CA LYS A 134 18.66 10.73 22.86
C LYS A 134 17.77 11.39 21.80
N TYR A 135 16.62 10.80 21.59
CA TYR A 135 15.39 11.39 21.04
C TYR A 135 15.16 12.80 21.63
N TYR A 136 15.60 12.95 22.88
CA TYR A 136 15.67 14.13 23.71
C TYR A 136 16.50 15.34 23.21
N ASN A 137 17.12 15.30 22.03
CA ASN A 137 17.91 16.42 21.49
C ASN A 137 17.51 16.85 20.05
N GLN A 138 16.32 16.51 19.57
CA GLN A 138 15.95 16.77 18.17
C GLN A 138 15.90 18.27 17.82
N CYS A 139 16.97 18.77 17.18
CA CYS A 139 17.08 20.11 16.55
C CYS A 139 16.46 20.18 15.13
N SER A 140 15.71 19.16 14.71
CA SER A 140 15.28 18.98 13.31
C SER A 140 14.43 20.14 12.81
N MET A 141 13.48 20.61 13.62
CA MET A 141 12.56 21.69 13.26
C MET A 141 13.30 23.03 13.01
N GLN A 142 14.29 23.35 13.85
CA GLN A 142 15.15 24.52 13.71
C GLN A 142 16.13 24.36 12.54
N ALA A 143 16.66 23.15 12.32
CA ALA A 143 17.59 22.87 11.23
C ALA A 143 16.94 23.06 9.84
N VAL A 144 15.65 22.72 9.72
CA VAL A 144 14.86 23.00 8.51
C VAL A 144 14.22 24.40 8.53
N LYS A 145 14.49 25.22 9.56
CA LYS A 145 13.95 26.56 9.76
C LYS A 145 12.41 26.61 9.70
N ALA A 146 11.76 25.57 10.21
CA ALA A 146 10.29 25.50 10.21
C ALA A 146 9.66 26.57 11.11
N ASP A 147 10.36 27.01 12.15
CA ASP A 147 9.98 28.15 12.98
C ASP A 147 9.86 29.45 12.16
N LEU A 148 10.85 29.74 11.31
CA LEU A 148 10.78 30.90 10.40
C LEU A 148 9.66 30.75 9.35
N ALA A 149 9.28 29.52 8.99
CA ALA A 149 8.15 29.28 8.09
C ALA A 149 6.80 29.57 8.78
N TRP A 150 6.70 29.32 10.10
CA TRP A 150 5.50 29.63 10.88
C TRP A 150 5.24 31.13 11.04
N ASP A 151 6.27 31.97 10.99
CA ASP A 151 6.10 33.43 10.99
C ASP A 151 5.33 33.93 9.75
N TYR A 152 5.39 33.20 8.63
CA TYR A 152 4.53 33.46 7.46
C TYR A 152 3.10 32.92 7.64
N TRP A 153 2.90 32.14 8.69
CA TRP A 153 1.65 31.45 9.02
C TRP A 153 0.84 32.21 10.10
N ASP A 154 1.39 33.27 10.71
CA ASP A 154 0.72 34.16 11.69
C ASP A 154 0.19 35.44 10.99
N ILE A 155 -0.83 35.26 10.14
CA ILE A 155 -1.50 36.37 9.45
C ILE A 155 -2.67 36.84 10.33
N PRO A 156 -2.75 38.11 10.75
CA PRO A 156 -3.83 38.58 11.62
C PRO A 156 -5.22 38.32 11.02
N ASN A 157 -6.04 37.56 11.75
CA ASN A 157 -7.41 37.15 11.38
C ASN A 157 -7.50 36.15 10.20
N GLU A 158 -6.39 35.56 9.78
CA GLU A 158 -6.38 34.47 8.82
C GLU A 158 -5.62 33.29 9.43
N MET A 159 -6.13 32.06 9.29
CA MET A 159 -5.36 30.86 9.57
C MET A 159 -4.89 30.32 8.23
N PRO A 160 -3.61 30.50 7.86
CA PRO A 160 -3.11 30.02 6.58
C PRO A 160 -3.12 28.49 6.54
N GLY A 161 -3.16 27.94 5.34
CA GLY A 161 -3.43 26.52 5.13
C GLY A 161 -4.84 26.33 4.58
N ASP A 162 -4.92 25.52 3.52
CA ASP A 162 -6.18 25.10 2.94
C ASP A 162 -6.36 23.61 3.28
N LYS A 163 -7.56 23.20 3.72
CA LYS A 163 -7.90 21.78 3.87
C LYS A 163 -7.76 20.99 2.56
N LYS A 164 -7.55 21.67 1.44
CA LYS A 164 -7.21 21.09 0.13
C LYS A 164 -5.78 20.54 0.03
N ILE A 165 -4.85 20.90 0.92
CA ILE A 165 -3.49 20.35 0.90
C ILE A 165 -3.44 19.13 1.82
N LEU A 166 -3.35 17.94 1.22
CA LEU A 166 -3.27 16.67 1.94
C LEU A 166 -1.83 16.14 1.96
N LEU A 167 -1.34 15.79 3.15
CA LEU A 167 -0.09 15.07 3.33
C LEU A 167 -0.40 13.58 3.54
N ALA A 168 -0.04 12.75 2.57
CA ALA A 168 -0.18 11.29 2.67
C ALA A 168 1.14 10.67 3.15
N SER A 169 1.09 10.00 4.31
CA SER A 169 2.19 9.16 4.81
C SER A 169 1.86 7.69 4.59
N VAL A 170 2.78 6.95 3.95
CA VAL A 170 2.66 5.49 3.77
C VAL A 170 3.48 4.82 4.86
N ASP A 171 2.82 4.47 5.97
CA ASP A 171 3.44 3.84 7.13
C ASP A 171 2.51 2.74 7.69
N THR A 172 2.78 2.29 8.91
CA THR A 172 1.99 1.31 9.68
C THR A 172 0.63 1.83 10.13
N GLY A 173 0.39 3.13 10.00
CA GLY A 173 -0.85 3.81 10.36
C GLY A 173 -0.59 5.03 11.24
N VAL A 174 -1.66 5.54 11.85
CA VAL A 174 -1.62 6.64 12.82
C VAL A 174 -2.48 6.26 14.02
N ASP A 175 -2.07 6.68 15.22
CA ASP A 175 -2.96 6.66 16.39
C ASP A 175 -4.06 7.71 16.18
N TYR A 176 -5.22 7.26 15.74
CA TYR A 176 -6.39 8.07 15.45
C TYR A 176 -7.14 8.53 16.72
N THR A 177 -6.57 8.32 17.92
CA THR A 177 -7.06 8.89 19.18
C THR A 177 -6.07 9.89 19.81
N HIS A 178 -4.93 10.15 19.15
CA HIS A 178 -3.88 11.00 19.70
C HIS A 178 -4.32 12.47 19.78
N PRO A 179 -4.29 13.11 20.96
CA PRO A 179 -4.83 14.46 21.17
C PRO A 179 -4.17 15.53 20.29
N ASP A 180 -2.87 15.41 19.99
CA ASP A 180 -2.15 16.39 19.15
C ASP A 180 -2.36 16.17 17.64
N LEU A 181 -2.83 14.99 17.23
CA LEU A 181 -2.97 14.64 15.81
C LEU A 181 -4.43 14.69 15.35
N ILE A 182 -5.37 14.37 16.24
CA ILE A 182 -6.79 14.15 15.90
C ILE A 182 -7.41 15.26 15.06
N ALA A 183 -7.08 16.52 15.36
CA ALA A 183 -7.61 17.68 14.64
C ALA A 183 -7.08 17.81 13.20
N ASN A 184 -5.96 17.16 12.89
CA ASN A 184 -5.27 17.21 11.60
C ASN A 184 -5.38 15.90 10.80
N ILE A 185 -6.00 14.86 11.35
CA ILE A 185 -6.18 13.59 10.64
C ILE A 185 -7.30 13.75 9.60
N TRP A 186 -6.93 13.57 8.34
CA TRP A 186 -7.89 13.44 7.26
C TRP A 186 -8.39 11.99 7.16
N VAL A 187 -9.69 11.82 6.93
CA VAL A 187 -10.35 10.53 6.81
C VAL A 187 -10.78 10.31 5.37
N ASN A 188 -10.28 9.24 4.76
CA ASN A 188 -10.72 8.82 3.43
C ASN A 188 -12.15 8.28 3.48
N GLN A 189 -13.11 9.06 3.02
CA GLN A 189 -14.53 8.67 3.06
C GLN A 189 -14.83 7.40 2.25
N GLY A 190 -14.01 7.08 1.24
CA GLY A 190 -14.13 5.83 0.46
C GLY A 190 -13.74 4.55 1.23
N GLU A 191 -13.19 4.69 2.43
CA GLU A 191 -12.87 3.59 3.35
C GLU A 191 -13.90 3.45 4.48
N ILE A 192 -14.83 4.42 4.60
CA ILE A 192 -15.86 4.39 5.63
C ILE A 192 -17.00 3.46 5.21
N PRO A 193 -17.35 2.46 6.03
CA PRO A 193 -18.48 1.59 5.75
C PRO A 193 -19.79 2.38 5.64
N SER A 194 -20.66 2.03 4.69
CA SER A 194 -21.91 2.77 4.45
C SER A 194 -22.83 2.86 5.68
N TRP A 195 -22.78 1.88 6.59
CA TRP A 195 -23.56 1.92 7.83
C TRP A 195 -23.10 3.05 8.77
N ALA A 196 -21.81 3.36 8.80
CA ALA A 196 -21.24 4.36 9.70
C ALA A 196 -21.63 5.79 9.28
N ILE A 197 -21.85 6.01 7.99
CA ILE A 197 -22.26 7.31 7.45
C ILE A 197 -23.68 7.68 7.91
N VAL A 198 -24.56 6.69 8.02
CA VAL A 198 -25.98 6.89 8.38
C VAL A 198 -26.27 6.66 9.87
N ALA A 199 -25.29 6.19 10.64
CA ALA A 199 -25.42 5.92 12.07
C ALA A 199 -25.30 7.23 12.88
N PRO A 200 -26.35 7.70 13.57
CA PRO A 200 -26.30 8.95 14.34
C PRO A 200 -25.30 8.94 15.50
N GLU A 201 -24.95 7.75 15.98
CA GLU A 201 -23.92 7.55 17.01
C GLU A 201 -22.48 7.71 16.48
N VAL A 202 -22.29 7.62 15.15
CA VAL A 202 -20.99 7.83 14.50
C VAL A 202 -20.96 9.20 13.82
N ASN A 203 -21.94 9.48 12.95
CA ASN A 203 -22.09 10.75 12.25
C ASN A 203 -23.04 11.68 13.03
N ILE A 204 -22.49 12.39 14.01
CA ILE A 204 -23.26 13.12 15.02
C ILE A 204 -23.96 14.33 14.40
N ASN A 205 -23.33 14.97 13.40
CA ASN A 205 -23.89 16.15 12.75
C ASN A 205 -24.79 15.80 11.54
N GLY A 206 -24.75 14.56 11.05
CA GLY A 206 -25.58 14.06 9.96
C GLY A 206 -25.24 14.67 8.60
N ASP A 207 -23.98 15.06 8.37
CA ASP A 207 -23.55 15.75 7.15
C ASP A 207 -23.03 14.82 6.03
N ASP A 208 -23.32 13.51 6.15
CA ASP A 208 -22.78 12.44 5.29
C ASP A 208 -21.23 12.38 5.21
N TYR A 209 -20.53 13.00 6.17
CA TYR A 209 -19.07 13.02 6.26
C TYR A 209 -18.60 12.61 7.65
N VAL A 210 -17.82 11.53 7.74
CA VAL A 210 -17.30 11.05 9.02
C VAL A 210 -15.91 11.63 9.27
N SER A 211 -15.80 12.51 10.26
CA SER A 211 -14.54 13.12 10.69
C SER A 211 -13.74 12.25 11.66
N ALA A 212 -12.45 12.53 11.80
CA ALA A 212 -11.60 11.83 12.79
C ALA A 212 -12.11 12.03 14.23
N ILE A 213 -12.63 13.23 14.54
CA ILE A 213 -13.21 13.57 15.85
C ILE A 213 -14.44 12.70 16.13
N GLU A 214 -15.31 12.52 15.15
CA GLU A 214 -16.50 11.67 15.27
C GLU A 214 -16.14 10.20 15.47
N ILE A 215 -15.15 9.69 14.73
CA ILE A 215 -14.61 8.34 14.96
C ILE A 215 -14.11 8.21 16.40
N ASN A 216 -13.31 9.16 16.88
CA ASN A 216 -12.80 9.14 18.25
C ASN A 216 -13.93 9.17 19.29
N ASN A 217 -14.94 10.03 19.12
CA ASN A 217 -16.09 10.12 20.02
C ASN A 217 -16.88 8.82 20.07
N PHE A 218 -17.14 8.21 18.90
CA PHE A 218 -17.79 6.91 18.83
C PHE A 218 -16.97 5.85 19.55
N MET A 219 -15.67 5.74 19.26
CA MET A 219 -14.79 4.75 19.89
C MET A 219 -14.73 4.89 21.42
N VAL A 220 -14.70 6.11 21.95
CA VAL A 220 -14.76 6.37 23.40
C VAL A 220 -16.12 5.97 23.98
N SER A 221 -17.22 6.17 23.25
CA SER A 221 -18.57 5.82 23.73
C SER A 221 -18.85 4.31 23.81
N GLN A 222 -18.07 3.48 23.10
CA GLN A 222 -18.19 2.03 23.09
C GLN A 222 -17.31 1.34 24.15
N GLY A 223 -16.49 2.10 24.89
CA GLY A 223 -15.55 1.64 25.91
C GLY A 223 -16.13 1.57 27.32
#